data_AF-A0A357TE47-F1
#
_entry.id   AF-A0A357TE47-F1
#
_cell.length_a   1.000
_cell.length_b   1.000
_cell.length_c   1.000
_cell.angle_alpha   90.00
_cell.angle_beta   90.00
_cell.angle_gamma   90.00
#
_symmetry.space_group_name_H-M   'P 1'
#
loop_
_entity.id
_entity.type
_entity.pdbx_description
1 polymer ?
#
loop_
_entity_poly.entity_id
_entity_poly.type
_entity_poly.pdbx_seq_one_letter_code
_entity_poly.pdbx_strand_id
1 'polypeptide(L)'
;MGGADAGGALGEKLADASDMPPDECPNCGVDVPPRAKVCPECGACEDTGWAEEAGYESTHLEEDEFDYDEFVAREFGEGGRPRRKSLHIIWVIVALLLILFFLTHAW
;
A
#
# COMPACT_ATOMS: atom_id res chain seq x y z
N MET A 1 -53.49 11.11 27.11
CA MET A 1 -54.03 11.43 25.77
C MET A 1 -52.90 12.20 25.07
N GLY A 2 -51.99 11.64 24.28
CA GLY A 2 -52.06 10.53 23.33
C GLY A 2 -51.63 11.12 21.96
N GLY A 3 -50.50 10.67 21.42
CA GLY A 3 -49.96 11.12 20.12
C GLY A 3 -48.42 11.10 20.14
N ALA A 4 -47.77 9.94 20.12
CA ALA A 4 -47.52 9.05 18.97
C ALA A 4 -46.26 9.49 18.20
N ASP A 5 -45.14 8.96 18.67
CA ASP A 5 -43.80 9.01 18.09
C ASP A 5 -43.77 8.08 16.86
N ALA A 6 -43.96 8.64 15.66
CA ALA A 6 -44.01 7.90 14.40
C ALA A 6 -42.73 8.10 13.54
N GLY A 7 -41.57 8.27 14.18
CA GLY A 7 -40.28 8.49 13.49
C GLY A 7 -39.34 7.28 13.42
N GLY A 8 -39.61 6.19 14.16
CA GLY A 8 -38.63 5.13 14.39
C GLY A 8 -38.67 3.90 13.45
N ALA A 9 -39.74 3.70 12.69
CA ALA A 9 -40.00 2.38 12.07
C ALA A 9 -39.61 2.24 10.59
N LEU A 10 -39.05 3.27 9.96
CA LEU A 10 -38.68 3.24 8.54
C LEU A 10 -37.16 3.15 8.28
N GLY A 11 -36.32 3.22 9.32
CA GLY A 11 -34.88 3.05 9.21
C GLY A 11 -34.43 1.58 9.14
N GLU A 12 -35.22 0.63 9.66
CA GLU A 12 -34.82 -0.79 9.76
C GLU A 12 -35.08 -1.61 8.49
N LYS A 13 -35.89 -1.13 7.54
CA LYS A 13 -36.28 -1.92 6.35
C LYS A 13 -35.45 -1.69 5.09
N LEU A 14 -34.45 -0.81 5.14
CA LEU A 14 -33.56 -0.53 4.01
C LEU A 14 -32.18 -1.19 4.12
N ALA A 15 -31.86 -1.80 5.27
CA ALA A 15 -30.60 -2.52 5.52
C ALA A 15 -30.58 -3.96 4.95
N ASP A 16 -31.62 -4.41 4.23
CA ASP A 16 -31.80 -5.81 3.81
C ASP A 16 -31.49 -6.06 2.32
N ALA A 17 -31.26 -5.01 1.53
CA ALA A 17 -30.95 -5.14 0.11
C ALA A 17 -29.46 -5.00 -0.24
N SER A 18 -28.64 -4.45 0.66
CA SER A 18 -27.18 -4.33 0.50
C SER A 18 -26.40 -5.54 1.06
N ASP A 19 -27.03 -6.37 1.90
CA ASP A 19 -26.42 -7.52 2.59
C ASP A 19 -26.42 -8.82 1.72
N MET A 20 -26.85 -8.74 0.46
CA MET A 20 -26.78 -9.90 -0.45
C MET A 20 -25.40 -9.97 -1.12
N PRO A 21 -24.67 -11.09 -0.98
CA PRO A 21 -23.37 -11.24 -1.63
C PRO A 21 -23.52 -11.15 -3.16
N PRO A 22 -22.59 -10.46 -3.86
CA PRO A 22 -22.59 -10.43 -5.32
C PRO A 22 -22.30 -11.83 -5.88
N ASP A 23 -22.76 -12.16 -7.09
CA ASP A 23 -22.47 -13.47 -7.70
C ASP A 23 -20.96 -13.67 -7.96
N GLU A 24 -20.25 -12.59 -8.33
CA GLU A 24 -18.80 -12.56 -8.51
C GLU A 24 -18.20 -11.49 -7.59
N CYS A 25 -17.10 -11.84 -6.91
CA CYS A 25 -16.44 -10.94 -5.97
C CYS A 25 -15.78 -9.76 -6.71
N PRO A 26 -16.18 -8.50 -6.48
CA PRO A 26 -15.59 -7.35 -7.18
C PRO A 26 -14.12 -7.08 -6.79
N ASN A 27 -13.65 -7.63 -5.66
CA ASN A 27 -12.26 -7.46 -5.21
C ASN A 27 -11.28 -8.45 -5.88
N CYS A 28 -11.69 -9.69 -6.14
CA CYS A 28 -10.79 -10.72 -6.67
C CYS A 28 -11.30 -11.51 -7.89
N GLY A 29 -12.56 -11.30 -8.31
CA GLY A 29 -13.15 -11.90 -9.52
C GLY A 29 -13.55 -13.38 -9.40
N VAL A 30 -13.66 -13.92 -8.19
CA VAL A 30 -14.10 -15.32 -7.98
C VAL A 30 -15.60 -15.38 -7.71
N ASP A 31 -16.26 -16.46 -8.13
CA ASP A 31 -17.66 -16.72 -7.79
C ASP A 31 -17.85 -16.77 -6.26
N VAL A 32 -18.86 -16.06 -5.76
CA VAL A 32 -19.19 -16.03 -4.34
C VAL A 32 -20.40 -16.93 -4.08
N PRO A 33 -20.31 -17.88 -3.14
CA PRO A 33 -21.45 -18.73 -2.80
C PRO A 33 -22.66 -17.93 -2.31
N PRO A 34 -23.90 -18.37 -2.60
CA PRO A 34 -25.09 -17.73 -2.08
C PRO A 34 -25.06 -17.66 -0.54
N ARG A 35 -25.38 -16.48 0.02
CA ARG A 35 -25.37 -16.18 1.47
C ARG A 35 -24.00 -16.21 2.14
N ALA A 36 -22.89 -16.17 1.37
CA ALA A 36 -21.59 -15.93 1.95
C ALA A 36 -21.55 -14.53 2.60
N LYS A 37 -21.02 -14.45 3.83
CA LYS A 37 -20.81 -13.18 4.53
C LYS A 37 -19.50 -12.49 4.13
N VAL A 38 -18.54 -13.29 3.68
CA VAL A 38 -17.20 -12.88 3.27
C VAL A 38 -16.80 -13.73 2.07
N CYS A 39 -16.00 -13.19 1.16
CA CYS A 39 -15.40 -13.92 0.06
C CYS A 39 -14.43 -14.98 0.62
N PRO A 40 -14.59 -16.28 0.29
CA PRO A 40 -13.75 -17.33 0.85
C PRO A 40 -12.29 -17.28 0.39
N GLU A 41 -11.99 -16.56 -0.69
CA GLU A 41 -10.63 -16.48 -1.24
C GLU A 41 -9.85 -15.24 -0.76
N CYS A 42 -10.49 -14.06 -0.73
CA CYS A 42 -9.80 -12.81 -0.38
C CYS A 42 -10.28 -12.15 0.92
N GLY A 43 -11.39 -12.62 1.51
CA GLY A 43 -11.94 -12.08 2.75
C GLY A 43 -12.75 -10.80 2.62
N ALA A 44 -12.93 -10.24 1.41
CA ALA A 44 -13.79 -9.07 1.19
C ALA A 44 -15.25 -9.34 1.59
N CYS A 45 -15.94 -8.34 2.14
CA CYS A 45 -17.34 -8.40 2.56
C CYS A 45 -18.06 -7.07 2.28
N GLU A 46 -19.33 -6.94 2.67
CA GLU A 46 -20.12 -5.70 2.54
C GLU A 46 -19.30 -4.48 2.99
N ASP A 47 -18.77 -4.51 4.22
CA ASP A 47 -18.04 -3.39 4.82
C ASP A 47 -16.65 -3.07 4.23
N THR A 48 -16.05 -4.00 3.47
CA THR A 48 -14.62 -3.92 3.12
C THR A 48 -14.32 -4.04 1.64
N GLY A 49 -15.25 -4.54 0.83
CA GLY A 49 -14.97 -4.72 -0.59
C GLY A 49 -16.14 -5.13 -1.48
N TRP A 50 -17.37 -5.26 -0.98
CA TRP A 50 -18.56 -5.48 -1.81
C TRP A 50 -19.45 -4.25 -1.92
N ALA A 51 -19.40 -3.32 -0.96
CA ALA A 51 -20.11 -2.05 -1.08
C ALA A 51 -19.54 -1.17 -2.20
N GLU A 52 -20.40 -0.39 -2.85
CA GLU A 52 -20.01 0.55 -3.90
C GLU A 52 -19.03 1.62 -3.37
N GLU A 53 -19.16 2.00 -2.10
CA GLU A 53 -18.24 2.89 -1.38
C GLU A 53 -16.90 2.25 -1.02
N ALA A 54 -16.84 0.91 -0.94
CA ALA A 54 -15.60 0.16 -0.78
C ALA A 54 -14.83 0.00 -2.11
N GLY A 55 -15.34 0.64 -3.18
CA GLY A 55 -14.61 0.81 -4.42
C GLY A 55 -13.25 1.45 -4.19
N TYR A 56 -12.29 1.09 -5.05
CA TYR A 56 -10.89 1.47 -4.95
C TYR A 56 -10.73 3.01 -4.87
N GLU A 57 -10.64 3.56 -3.66
CA GLU A 57 -10.38 4.98 -3.39
C GLU A 57 -8.91 5.31 -3.67
N SER A 58 -8.46 5.00 -4.89
CA SER A 58 -7.12 5.34 -5.39
C SER A 58 -6.86 6.84 -5.54
N THR A 59 -7.89 7.66 -5.31
CA THR A 59 -7.87 9.10 -5.58
C THR A 59 -7.88 9.94 -4.30
N HIS A 60 -7.82 9.33 -3.12
CA HIS A 60 -7.68 10.03 -1.83
C HIS A 60 -6.29 9.81 -1.21
N LEU A 61 -5.26 9.83 -2.06
CA LEU A 61 -3.97 10.29 -1.60
C LEU A 61 -4.11 11.82 -1.52
N GLU A 62 -4.12 12.36 -0.30
CA GLU A 62 -3.94 13.80 -0.11
C GLU A 62 -2.73 14.22 -0.96
N GLU A 63 -2.79 15.37 -1.65
CA GLU A 63 -1.70 15.87 -2.50
C GLU A 63 -0.41 16.19 -1.72
N ASP A 64 -0.35 15.78 -0.46
CA ASP A 64 0.82 15.73 0.37
C ASP A 64 1.83 14.78 -0.31
N GLU A 65 2.88 15.36 -0.89
CA GLU A 65 3.94 14.64 -1.58
C GLU A 65 4.57 13.61 -0.62
N PHE A 66 4.22 12.33 -0.80
CA PHE A 66 4.73 11.25 0.03
C PHE A 66 6.27 11.22 0.00
N ASP A 67 6.92 11.64 1.09
CA ASP A 67 8.38 11.67 1.19
C ASP A 67 8.93 10.25 1.40
N TYR A 68 9.31 9.64 0.28
CA TYR A 68 9.94 8.33 0.25
C TYR A 68 11.24 8.28 1.04
N ASP A 69 12.06 9.34 1.00
CA ASP A 69 13.36 9.37 1.67
C ASP A 69 13.18 9.48 3.20
N GLU A 70 12.22 10.28 3.68
CA GLU A 70 11.85 10.35 5.11
C GLU A 70 11.28 9.02 5.61
N PHE A 71 10.35 8.41 4.86
CA PHE A 71 9.79 7.10 5.19
C PHE A 71 10.88 6.04 5.32
N VAL A 72 11.80 5.97 4.34
CA VAL A 72 12.89 5.00 4.36
C VAL A 72 13.82 5.24 5.56
N ALA A 73 14.14 6.50 5.86
CA ALA A 73 14.99 6.84 7.00
C ALA A 73 14.33 6.49 8.35
N ARG A 74 13.03 6.71 8.48
CA ARG A 74 12.25 6.45 9.69
C ARG A 74 12.01 4.96 9.93
N GLU A 75 11.69 4.19 8.90
CA GLU A 75 11.32 2.76 9.02
C GLU A 75 12.51 1.80 8.93
N PHE A 76 13.51 2.10 8.09
CA PHE A 76 14.64 1.19 7.83
C PHE A 76 15.98 1.69 8.41
N GLY A 77 16.03 2.90 8.97
CA GLY A 77 17.25 3.49 9.53
C GLY A 77 18.36 3.73 8.50
N GLU A 78 19.59 3.95 8.97
CA GLU A 78 20.78 4.23 8.14
C GLU A 78 21.31 3.03 7.31
N GLY A 79 20.50 1.99 7.09
CA GLY A 79 20.91 0.73 6.47
C GLY A 79 20.69 0.62 4.95
N GLY A 80 20.02 1.58 4.30
CA GLY A 80 19.53 1.42 2.92
C GLY A 80 20.50 1.78 1.79
N ARG A 81 21.63 2.45 2.07
CA ARG A 81 22.59 2.87 1.03
C ARG A 81 23.97 2.26 1.32
N PRO A 82 24.55 1.43 0.42
CA PRO A 82 25.94 0.99 0.62
C PRO A 82 26.82 2.23 0.69
N ARG A 83 27.59 2.38 1.78
CA ARG A 83 28.51 3.52 1.98
C ARG A 83 29.57 3.52 0.88
N ARG A 84 29.27 4.15 -0.26
CA ARG A 84 30.09 4.26 -1.49
C ARG A 84 31.43 5.01 -1.30
N LYS A 85 31.85 5.29 -0.07
CA LYS A 85 33.09 6.02 0.21
C LYS A 85 34.33 5.13 0.22
N SER A 86 34.23 3.86 0.62
CA SER A 86 35.41 2.98 0.79
C SER A 86 36.05 2.56 -0.54
N LEU A 87 35.24 2.20 -1.55
CA LEU A 87 35.76 1.76 -2.85
C LEU A 87 36.46 2.88 -3.63
N HIS A 88 35.99 4.12 -3.52
CA HIS A 88 36.57 5.25 -4.26
C HIS A 88 38.00 5.57 -3.80
N ILE A 89 38.30 5.43 -2.50
CA ILE A 89 39.64 5.69 -1.96
C ILE A 89 40.64 4.62 -2.42
N ILE A 90 40.23 3.34 -2.41
CA ILE A 90 41.07 2.24 -2.87
C ILE A 90 41.44 2.43 -4.35
N TRP A 91 40.48 2.79 -5.20
CA TRP A 91 40.75 3.07 -6.62
C TRP A 91 41.71 4.25 -6.83
N VAL A 92 41.60 5.31 -6.03
CA VAL A 92 42.53 6.45 -6.09
C VAL A 92 43.95 6.02 -5.70
N ILE A 93 44.12 5.22 -4.64
CA ILE A 93 45.44 4.71 -4.23
C ILE A 93 46.03 3.83 -5.33
N VAL A 94 45.24 2.91 -5.90
CA VAL A 94 45.69 2.03 -6.99
C VAL A 94 46.13 2.86 -8.21
N ALA A 95 45.34 3.86 -8.62
CA ALA A 95 45.69 4.74 -9.73
C ALA A 95 47.02 5.49 -9.48
N LEU A 96 47.20 6.04 -8.27
CA LEU A 96 48.44 6.74 -7.90
C LEU A 96 49.67 5.80 -7.91
N LEU A 97 49.53 4.58 -7.38
CA LEU A 97 50.62 3.60 -7.39
C LEU A 97 51.01 3.19 -8.81
N LEU A 98 50.03 2.97 -9.68
CA LEU A 98 50.30 2.65 -11.09
C LEU A 98 51.00 3.81 -11.80
N ILE A 99 50.55 5.05 -11.60
CA ILE A 99 51.19 6.24 -12.19
C ILE A 99 52.66 6.34 -11.72
N LEU A 100 52.92 6.23 -10.42
CA LEU A 100 54.28 6.28 -9.88
C LEU A 100 55.15 5.16 -10.44
N PHE A 101 54.64 3.92 -10.48
CA PHE A 101 55.34 2.78 -11.06
C PHE A 101 55.76 3.07 -12.52
N PHE A 102 54.82 3.51 -13.36
CA PHE A 102 55.14 3.85 -14.75
C PHE A 102 56.13 5.00 -14.86
N LEU A 103 56.02 6.05 -14.04
CA LEU A 103 56.97 7.16 -14.05
C LEU A 103 58.38 6.73 -13.65
N THR A 104 58.51 5.80 -12.70
CA THR A 104 59.82 5.27 -12.27
C THR A 104 60.43 4.26 -13.24
N HIS A 105 59.60 3.59 -14.05
CA HIS A 105 60.04 2.61 -15.05
C HIS A 105 60.11 3.15 -16.47
N ALA A 106 59.64 4.39 -16.70
CA ALA A 106 59.72 5.10 -17.98
C ALA A 106 60.99 5.97 -18.12
N TRP A 107 61.95 5.82 -17.21
CA TRP A 107 63.25 6.50 -17.22
C TRP A 107 64.40 5.50 -17.24
#